data_AF-A0A168RPD1-F1
#
_entry.id   AF-A0A168RPD1-F1
#
_cell.length_a   1.000
_cell.length_b   1.000
_cell.length_c   1.000
_cell.angle_alpha   90.00
_cell.angle_beta   90.00
_cell.angle_gamma   90.00
#
_symmetry.space_group_name_H-M   'P 1'
#
loop_
_entity.id
_entity.type
_entity.pdbx_description
1 polymer ?
#
loop_
_entity_poly.entity_id
_entity_poly.type
_entity_poly.pdbx_seq_one_letter_code
_entity_poly.pdbx_strand_id
1 'polypeptide(L)'
;MKKFKFIDLFAGIGGFHQALSQLNGQCVFASEIDKFAINTYMENYKLDADNDITKVNINNIPKYDVLCAGFPCQAFSKAGKRMGFADKTKGTLFFEIAKILEKTKPKFIILENVRNLISHDNGNTIKIIKEVLDELNYNIKVVIMSPHQIGIPQLRERVYILGVRKEIYNELLNIEIPKVNKSLINNYDFNILDSSFVNDDYKISKHEEMVLNCWDEFYNGIKEKVLGFPIWVSEFTSNSSLDNLPKWKANFCLKNRNLYLNNKTFIDKWLKKWNYLQNFNNTEKKFEWQAGEHITSLWDGFIQFRPSGIRVKRPNLFPTLVAMVQIPIIGKYKRYLSPREVARLQSFPDSFIPNANKYQAYKQFGNAVNVKCIKFLAEQLLKYDKKE
;
A
#
# COMPACT_ATOMS: atom_id res chain seq x y z
N MET A 1 -28.62 -5.58 3.76
CA MET A 1 -28.02 -6.64 4.62
C MET A 1 -28.61 -6.55 6.01
N LYS A 2 -28.73 -7.68 6.73
CA LYS A 2 -29.11 -7.70 8.15
C LYS A 2 -28.06 -6.95 8.97
N LYS A 3 -28.47 -6.30 10.07
CA LYS A 3 -27.51 -5.70 11.01
C LYS A 3 -26.63 -6.80 11.60
N PHE A 4 -25.35 -6.52 11.72
CA PHE A 4 -24.36 -7.42 12.34
C PHE A 4 -23.36 -6.59 13.15
N LYS A 5 -22.69 -7.22 14.09
CA LYS A 5 -21.64 -6.58 14.90
C LYS A 5 -20.26 -7.03 14.44
N PHE A 6 -19.29 -6.15 14.49
CA PHE A 6 -17.91 -6.48 14.14
C PHE A 6 -16.91 -5.85 15.11
N ILE A 7 -15.70 -6.40 15.12
CA ILE A 7 -14.55 -5.80 15.81
C ILE A 7 -13.46 -5.46 14.79
N ASP A 8 -12.72 -4.39 15.06
CA ASP A 8 -11.69 -3.83 14.18
C ASP A 8 -10.33 -3.87 14.89
N LEU A 9 -9.54 -4.91 14.64
CA LEU A 9 -8.23 -5.10 15.24
C LEU A 9 -7.14 -4.49 14.35
N PHE A 10 -6.12 -3.89 14.96
CA PHE A 10 -5.10 -3.11 14.24
C PHE A 10 -5.78 -2.04 13.38
N ALA A 11 -6.70 -1.31 14.02
CA ALA A 11 -7.76 -0.55 13.37
C ALA A 11 -7.22 0.60 12.51
N GLY A 12 -6.03 1.12 12.84
CA GLY A 12 -5.47 2.31 12.21
C GLY A 12 -6.47 3.46 12.30
N ILE A 13 -6.88 3.95 11.14
CA ILE A 13 -7.88 5.02 11.02
C ILE A 13 -9.27 4.50 10.59
N GLY A 14 -9.52 3.19 10.76
CA GLY A 14 -10.84 2.58 10.55
C GLY A 14 -11.20 2.31 9.10
N GLY A 15 -10.27 1.79 8.30
CA GLY A 15 -10.60 1.36 6.93
C GLY A 15 -11.61 0.20 6.89
N PHE A 16 -11.50 -0.75 7.83
CA PHE A 16 -12.51 -1.79 8.01
C PHE A 16 -13.81 -1.21 8.57
N HIS A 17 -13.73 -0.38 9.62
CA HIS A 17 -14.89 0.31 10.17
C HIS A 17 -15.72 0.99 9.08
N GLN A 18 -15.08 1.87 8.31
CA GLN A 18 -15.72 2.61 7.23
C GLN A 18 -16.42 1.70 6.21
N ALA A 19 -15.79 0.58 5.86
CA ALA A 19 -16.31 -0.36 4.88
C ALA A 19 -17.51 -1.16 5.42
N LEU A 20 -17.41 -1.70 6.63
CA LEU A 20 -18.44 -2.55 7.22
C LEU A 20 -19.65 -1.75 7.70
N SER A 21 -19.48 -0.49 8.14
CA SER A 21 -20.61 0.40 8.45
C SER A 21 -21.48 0.68 7.23
N GLN A 22 -20.90 0.72 6.02
CA GLN A 22 -21.67 0.83 4.77
C GLN A 22 -22.50 -0.42 4.44
N LEU A 23 -22.28 -1.53 5.17
CA LEU A 23 -22.97 -2.80 5.02
C LEU A 23 -23.95 -3.09 6.18
N ASN A 24 -24.32 -2.07 6.97
CA ASN A 24 -25.11 -2.17 8.20
C ASN A 24 -24.38 -2.89 9.35
N GLY A 25 -23.05 -2.93 9.32
CA GLY A 25 -22.22 -3.37 10.42
C GLY A 25 -22.11 -2.32 11.53
N GLN A 26 -22.18 -2.75 12.79
CA GLN A 26 -21.86 -1.92 13.95
C GLN A 26 -20.52 -2.36 14.54
N CYS A 27 -19.55 -1.45 14.59
CA CYS A 27 -18.31 -1.71 15.32
C CYS A 27 -18.59 -1.70 16.82
N VAL A 28 -18.22 -2.77 17.53
CA VAL A 28 -18.42 -2.89 18.99
C VAL A 28 -17.12 -2.93 19.78
N PHE A 29 -15.98 -3.04 19.09
CA PHE A 29 -14.66 -3.01 19.70
C PHE A 29 -13.62 -2.67 18.64
N ALA A 30 -12.67 -1.81 18.98
CA ALA A 30 -11.55 -1.44 18.12
C ALA A 30 -10.23 -1.48 18.90
N SER A 31 -9.13 -1.84 18.24
CA SER A 31 -7.81 -1.96 18.84
C SER A 31 -6.73 -1.32 17.98
N GLU A 32 -6.05 -0.33 18.54
CA GLU A 32 -4.94 0.43 17.96
C GLU A 32 -4.00 0.90 19.08
N ILE A 33 -2.72 1.12 18.77
CA ILE A 33 -1.69 1.58 19.72
C ILE A 33 -1.03 2.91 19.30
N ASP A 34 -1.11 3.28 18.01
CA ASP A 34 -0.61 4.57 17.52
C ASP A 34 -1.56 5.68 17.95
N LYS A 35 -1.10 6.53 18.87
CA LYS A 35 -1.88 7.63 19.45
C LYS A 35 -2.48 8.58 18.40
N PHE A 36 -1.78 8.83 17.28
CA PHE A 36 -2.33 9.67 16.23
C PHE A 36 -3.48 8.97 15.51
N ALA A 37 -3.34 7.67 15.25
CA ALA A 37 -4.39 6.85 14.65
C ALA A 37 -5.62 6.74 15.57
N ILE A 38 -5.42 6.50 16.87
CA ILE A 38 -6.48 6.49 17.90
C ILE A 38 -7.27 7.80 17.85
N ASN A 39 -6.59 8.94 17.88
CA ASN A 39 -7.25 10.25 17.84
C ASN A 39 -8.05 10.44 16.54
N THR A 40 -7.47 10.09 15.39
CA THR A 40 -8.18 10.14 14.10
C THR A 40 -9.39 9.21 14.09
N TYR A 41 -9.27 8.01 14.67
CA TYR A 41 -10.36 7.02 14.77
C TYR A 41 -11.50 7.54 15.64
N MET A 42 -11.18 8.04 16.83
CA MET A 42 -12.13 8.64 17.77
C MET A 42 -12.87 9.81 17.12
N GLU A 43 -12.17 10.68 16.40
CA GLU A 43 -12.78 11.83 15.74
C GLU A 43 -13.85 11.41 14.72
N ASN A 44 -13.57 10.36 13.94
CA ASN A 44 -14.44 9.93 12.84
C ASN A 44 -15.57 8.99 13.26
N TYR A 45 -15.35 8.14 14.29
CA TYR A 45 -16.30 7.07 14.64
C TYR A 45 -16.86 7.17 16.06
N LYS A 46 -16.36 8.12 16.87
CA LYS A 46 -16.77 8.32 18.27
C LYS A 46 -16.69 7.03 19.11
N LEU A 47 -15.70 6.18 18.80
CA LEU A 47 -15.40 4.92 19.47
C LEU A 47 -13.93 4.93 19.88
N ASP A 48 -13.66 4.55 21.12
CA ASP A 48 -12.29 4.42 21.62
C ASP A 48 -11.60 3.18 21.04
N ALA A 49 -10.46 3.41 20.39
CA ALA A 49 -9.63 2.38 19.82
C ALA A 49 -8.34 2.13 20.64
N ASP A 50 -8.10 2.86 21.75
CA ASP A 50 -6.91 2.73 22.61
C ASP A 50 -6.93 1.42 23.43
N ASN A 51 -6.90 0.31 22.72
CA ASN A 51 -6.92 -1.03 23.27
C ASN A 51 -5.71 -1.77 22.70
N ASP A 52 -4.64 -1.91 23.49
CA ASP A 52 -3.50 -2.76 23.13
C ASP A 52 -3.92 -4.22 23.13
N ILE A 53 -4.01 -4.83 21.94
CA ILE A 53 -4.54 -6.18 21.78
C ILE A 53 -3.79 -7.24 22.61
N THR A 54 -2.53 -6.99 22.95
CA THR A 54 -1.70 -7.89 23.76
C THR A 54 -2.07 -7.87 25.26
N LYS A 55 -2.81 -6.85 25.69
CA LYS A 55 -3.21 -6.60 27.08
C LYS A 55 -4.72 -6.69 27.31
N VAL A 56 -5.50 -6.73 26.23
CA VAL A 56 -6.96 -6.80 26.30
C VAL A 56 -7.40 -8.11 26.97
N ASN A 57 -8.25 -8.00 27.98
CA ASN A 57 -8.97 -9.15 28.51
C ASN A 57 -10.04 -9.58 27.50
N ILE A 58 -9.81 -10.72 26.83
CA ILE A 58 -10.69 -11.25 25.78
C ILE A 58 -12.14 -11.42 26.26
N ASN A 59 -12.36 -11.69 27.55
CA ASN A 59 -13.71 -11.84 28.12
C ASN A 59 -14.51 -10.52 28.13
N ASN A 60 -13.84 -9.38 28.02
CA ASN A 60 -14.48 -8.06 27.96
C ASN A 60 -14.85 -7.64 26.53
N ILE A 61 -14.42 -8.39 25.50
CA ILE A 61 -14.78 -8.10 24.11
C ILE A 61 -16.28 -8.39 23.93
N PRO A 62 -17.12 -7.39 23.56
CA PRO A 62 -18.55 -7.59 23.37
C PRO A 62 -18.84 -8.61 22.29
N LYS A 63 -19.95 -9.35 22.37
CA LYS A 63 -20.35 -10.32 21.34
C LYS A 63 -20.44 -9.67 19.94
N TYR A 64 -19.87 -10.34 18.95
CA TYR A 64 -19.79 -9.88 17.56
C TYR A 64 -19.89 -11.03 16.55
N ASP A 65 -20.12 -10.69 15.28
CA ASP A 65 -20.31 -11.65 14.18
C ASP A 65 -19.08 -11.72 13.26
N VAL A 66 -18.34 -10.61 13.11
CA VAL A 66 -17.21 -10.49 12.17
C VAL A 66 -15.95 -9.99 12.89
N LEU A 67 -14.82 -10.70 12.75
CA LEU A 67 -13.49 -10.18 13.13
C LEU A 67 -12.81 -9.57 11.91
N CYS A 68 -12.36 -8.32 12.02
CA CYS A 68 -11.50 -7.68 11.03
C CYS A 68 -10.10 -7.43 11.58
N ALA A 69 -9.06 -7.65 10.77
CA ALA A 69 -7.69 -7.34 11.16
C ALA A 69 -6.75 -7.06 9.98
N GLY A 70 -6.15 -5.86 9.96
CA GLY A 70 -5.04 -5.49 9.08
C GLY A 70 -3.71 -5.63 9.81
N PHE A 71 -3.28 -6.86 10.09
CA PHE A 71 -2.19 -7.11 11.02
C PHE A 71 -0.79 -6.89 10.40
N PRO A 72 0.21 -6.46 11.18
CA PRO A 72 1.59 -6.32 10.69
C PRO A 72 2.18 -7.63 10.15
N CYS A 73 2.89 -7.56 9.02
CA CYS A 73 3.57 -8.72 8.43
C CYS A 73 4.83 -9.08 9.24
N GLN A 74 4.82 -10.22 9.93
CA GLN A 74 5.95 -10.73 10.71
C GLN A 74 6.27 -12.18 10.31
N ALA A 75 7.55 -12.56 10.34
CA ALA A 75 7.94 -13.96 10.20
C ALA A 75 7.48 -14.77 11.42
N PHE A 76 6.84 -15.91 11.19
CA PHE A 76 6.76 -16.94 12.22
C PHE A 76 8.12 -17.60 12.27
N SER A 77 8.82 -17.53 13.41
CA SER A 77 10.06 -18.28 13.58
C SER A 77 9.81 -19.77 13.36
N LYS A 78 10.87 -20.59 13.28
CA LYS A 78 10.77 -22.06 13.31
C LYS A 78 10.28 -22.55 14.69
N ALA A 79 9.14 -22.06 15.16
CA ALA A 79 8.46 -22.49 16.35
C ALA A 79 8.00 -23.94 16.13
N GLY A 80 8.83 -24.86 16.62
CA GLY A 80 8.49 -26.23 16.94
C GLY A 80 7.99 -27.09 15.77
N LYS A 81 8.87 -27.91 15.21
CA LYS A 81 8.42 -29.20 14.68
C LYS A 81 7.65 -29.91 15.81
N ARG A 82 6.31 -29.99 15.70
CA ARG A 82 5.41 -30.95 16.38
C ARG A 82 5.04 -30.73 17.86
N MET A 83 4.63 -29.54 18.33
CA MET A 83 4.02 -29.40 19.67
C MET A 83 2.91 -28.32 19.74
N GLY A 84 1.66 -28.68 19.44
CA GLY A 84 0.42 -27.99 19.89
C GLY A 84 0.20 -26.50 19.54
N PHE A 85 -0.99 -25.99 19.87
CA PHE A 85 -1.39 -24.58 19.69
C PHE A 85 -0.66 -23.64 20.66
N ALA A 86 -0.29 -24.13 21.84
CA ALA A 86 0.30 -23.35 22.94
C ALA A 86 1.72 -22.84 22.67
N ASP A 87 2.57 -23.62 21.98
CA ASP A 87 3.98 -23.25 21.71
C ASP A 87 4.13 -22.32 20.49
N LYS A 88 3.11 -22.28 19.61
CA LYS A 88 3.01 -21.37 18.45
C LYS A 88 2.80 -19.89 18.89
N THR A 89 2.44 -19.62 20.14
CA THR A 89 1.96 -18.31 20.62
C THR A 89 3.05 -17.24 20.88
N LYS A 90 4.33 -17.54 20.68
CA LYS A 90 5.41 -16.60 21.05
C LYS A 90 5.62 -15.50 19.99
N GLY A 91 5.12 -14.31 20.29
CA GLY A 91 5.70 -13.04 19.83
C GLY A 91 5.24 -12.47 18.49
N THR A 92 4.18 -13.01 17.87
CA THR A 92 3.63 -12.39 16.64
C THR A 92 2.14 -12.06 16.78
N LEU A 93 1.75 -10.93 16.19
CA LEU A 93 0.42 -10.33 16.36
C LEU A 93 -0.72 -11.16 15.74
N PHE A 94 -0.41 -12.05 14.80
CA PHE A 94 -1.39 -13.01 14.27
C PHE A 94 -1.88 -13.99 15.35
N PHE A 95 -1.01 -14.41 16.28
CA PHE A 95 -1.44 -15.34 17.33
C PHE A 95 -2.34 -14.67 18.38
N GLU A 96 -2.28 -13.35 18.55
CA GLU A 96 -3.27 -12.64 19.37
C GLU A 96 -4.66 -12.69 18.70
N ILE A 97 -4.74 -12.57 17.37
CA ILE A 97 -5.99 -12.83 16.63
C ILE A 97 -6.45 -14.26 16.86
N ALA A 98 -5.56 -15.24 16.76
CA ALA A 98 -5.89 -16.66 16.94
C ALA A 98 -6.46 -16.96 18.33
N LYS A 99 -5.87 -16.41 19.40
CA LYS A 99 -6.39 -16.51 20.79
C LYS A 99 -7.80 -15.93 20.92
N ILE A 100 -8.05 -14.78 20.29
CA ILE A 100 -9.38 -14.16 20.30
C ILE A 100 -10.38 -15.07 19.57
N LEU A 101 -10.03 -15.56 18.39
CA LEU A 101 -10.88 -16.45 17.59
C LEU A 101 -11.22 -17.75 18.32
N GLU A 102 -10.25 -18.34 19.03
CA GLU A 102 -10.44 -19.56 19.82
C GLU A 102 -11.53 -19.38 20.89
N LYS A 103 -11.52 -18.23 21.57
CA LYS A 103 -12.44 -17.92 22.67
C LYS A 103 -13.81 -17.44 22.19
N THR A 104 -13.84 -16.58 21.18
CA THR A 104 -15.04 -15.83 20.76
C THR A 104 -15.80 -16.48 19.60
N LYS A 105 -15.09 -17.26 18.76
CA LYS A 105 -15.64 -18.03 17.63
C LYS A 105 -16.65 -17.23 16.77
N PRO A 106 -16.32 -16.05 16.23
CA PRO A 106 -17.23 -15.29 15.35
C PRO A 106 -17.69 -16.10 14.12
N LYS A 107 -18.71 -15.60 13.43
CA LYS A 107 -19.20 -16.22 12.20
C LYS A 107 -18.22 -16.06 11.04
N PHE A 108 -17.62 -14.87 10.95
CA PHE A 108 -16.80 -14.46 9.82
C PHE A 108 -15.46 -13.86 10.26
N ILE A 109 -14.45 -14.01 9.41
CA ILE A 109 -13.14 -13.35 9.55
C ILE A 109 -12.74 -12.67 8.24
N ILE A 110 -12.18 -11.47 8.36
CA ILE A 110 -11.61 -10.71 7.25
C ILE A 110 -10.23 -10.22 7.68
N LEU A 111 -9.18 -10.86 7.17
CA LEU A 111 -7.80 -10.45 7.43
C LEU A 111 -7.19 -9.83 6.18
N GLU A 112 -6.34 -8.83 6.34
CA GLU A 112 -5.61 -8.17 5.26
C GLU A 112 -4.10 -8.14 5.55
N ASN A 113 -3.29 -8.24 4.48
CA ASN A 113 -1.85 -8.04 4.57
C ASN A 113 -1.23 -7.63 3.21
N VAL A 114 0.05 -7.28 3.21
CA VAL A 114 0.82 -6.98 1.99
C VAL A 114 0.93 -8.21 1.07
N ARG A 115 1.06 -7.97 -0.24
CA ARG A 115 1.23 -9.04 -1.25
C ARG A 115 2.34 -10.04 -0.90
N ASN A 116 3.43 -9.55 -0.33
CA ASN A 116 4.60 -10.36 0.01
C ASN A 116 4.30 -11.46 1.04
N LEU A 117 3.18 -11.43 1.78
CA LEU A 117 2.79 -12.49 2.72
C LEU A 117 2.77 -13.88 2.06
N ILE A 118 2.39 -13.97 0.78
CA ILE A 118 2.29 -15.25 0.04
C ILE A 118 3.66 -15.91 -0.16
N SER A 119 4.69 -15.10 -0.43
CA SER A 119 6.05 -15.58 -0.68
C SER A 119 6.96 -15.47 0.56
N HIS A 120 6.46 -14.87 1.64
CA HIS A 120 7.23 -14.61 2.85
C HIS A 120 7.69 -15.93 3.48
N ASP A 121 8.94 -15.99 3.92
CA ASP A 121 9.58 -17.20 4.46
C ASP A 121 9.39 -18.43 3.54
N ASN A 122 9.62 -18.25 2.24
CA ASN A 122 9.41 -19.27 1.21
C ASN A 122 7.98 -19.86 1.20
N GLY A 123 6.98 -19.04 1.57
CA GLY A 123 5.57 -19.43 1.64
C GLY A 123 5.15 -20.12 2.95
N ASN A 124 6.07 -20.30 3.89
CA ASN A 124 5.78 -20.93 5.18
C ASN A 124 4.82 -20.08 6.04
N THR A 125 4.91 -18.75 5.95
CA THR A 125 4.07 -17.85 6.76
C THR A 125 2.58 -18.01 6.43
N ILE A 126 2.19 -17.92 5.16
CA ILE A 126 0.79 -18.11 4.76
C ILE A 126 0.31 -19.55 5.04
N LYS A 127 1.20 -20.55 4.94
CA LYS A 127 0.86 -21.95 5.26
C LYS A 127 0.45 -22.10 6.72
N ILE A 128 1.24 -21.56 7.65
CA ILE A 128 0.93 -21.61 9.10
C ILE A 128 -0.39 -20.89 9.40
N ILE A 129 -0.64 -19.72 8.80
CA ILE A 129 -1.92 -19.00 8.98
C ILE A 129 -3.10 -19.88 8.56
N LYS A 130 -3.01 -20.56 7.41
CA LYS A 130 -4.06 -21.46 6.93
C LYS A 130 -4.30 -22.63 7.88
N GLU A 131 -3.24 -23.27 8.34
CA GLU A 131 -3.32 -24.40 9.29
C GLU A 131 -3.97 -23.97 10.60
N VAL A 132 -3.57 -22.83 11.17
CA VAL A 132 -4.14 -22.30 12.42
C VAL A 132 -5.62 -21.96 12.27
N LEU A 133 -6.03 -21.31 11.16
CA LEU A 133 -7.43 -20.99 10.93
C LEU A 133 -8.30 -22.24 10.68
N ASP A 134 -7.72 -23.27 10.05
CA ASP A 134 -8.37 -24.56 9.87
C ASP A 134 -8.58 -25.30 11.21
N GLU A 135 -7.54 -25.33 12.07
CA GLU A 135 -7.56 -25.83 13.45
C GLU A 135 -8.64 -25.10 14.29
N LEU A 136 -8.82 -23.80 14.06
CA LEU A 136 -9.85 -22.97 14.70
C LEU A 136 -11.26 -23.13 14.07
N ASN A 137 -11.46 -24.13 13.22
CA ASN A 137 -12.73 -24.46 12.59
C ASN A 137 -13.27 -23.38 11.62
N TYR A 138 -12.38 -22.70 10.89
CA TYR A 138 -12.76 -21.78 9.80
C TYR A 138 -12.43 -22.37 8.43
N ASN A 139 -13.40 -22.27 7.53
CA ASN A 139 -13.22 -22.48 6.10
C ASN A 139 -12.82 -21.14 5.46
N ILE A 140 -11.69 -21.11 4.74
CA ILE A 140 -11.07 -19.86 4.30
C ILE A 140 -10.78 -19.81 2.80
N LYS A 141 -10.77 -18.60 2.27
CA LYS A 141 -10.32 -18.26 0.92
C LYS A 141 -9.28 -17.15 1.00
N VAL A 142 -8.14 -17.40 0.35
CA VAL A 142 -7.10 -16.38 0.16
C VAL A 142 -7.23 -15.80 -1.24
N VAL A 143 -7.34 -14.48 -1.34
CA VAL A 143 -7.41 -13.76 -2.62
C VAL A 143 -6.38 -12.63 -2.65
N ILE A 144 -5.92 -12.29 -3.85
CA ILE A 144 -5.11 -11.08 -4.09
C ILE A 144 -5.98 -10.10 -4.87
N MET A 145 -6.10 -8.87 -4.36
CA MET A 145 -6.89 -7.84 -4.99
C MET A 145 -6.20 -6.48 -4.87
N SER A 146 -6.43 -5.62 -5.86
CA SER A 146 -5.92 -4.27 -5.95
C SER A 146 -7.02 -3.29 -6.36
N PRO A 147 -7.03 -2.05 -5.83
CA PRO A 147 -8.13 -1.11 -6.06
C PRO A 147 -8.46 -0.82 -7.53
N HIS A 148 -7.46 -0.85 -8.43
CA HIS A 148 -7.67 -0.67 -9.87
C HIS A 148 -8.55 -1.71 -10.54
N GLN A 149 -8.72 -2.88 -9.93
CA GLN A 149 -9.64 -3.91 -10.42
C GLN A 149 -11.11 -3.53 -10.20
N ILE A 150 -11.40 -2.58 -9.30
CA ILE A 150 -12.75 -2.07 -8.99
C ILE A 150 -12.90 -0.57 -9.28
N GLY A 151 -12.11 -0.07 -10.22
CA GLY A 151 -12.21 1.29 -10.75
C GLY A 151 -11.58 2.39 -9.88
N ILE A 152 -10.74 2.05 -8.89
CA ILE A 152 -9.96 3.06 -8.14
C ILE A 152 -8.55 3.11 -8.75
N PRO A 153 -8.01 4.26 -9.15
CA PRO A 153 -6.76 4.36 -9.93
C PRO A 153 -5.49 4.13 -9.11
N GLN A 154 -5.45 3.08 -8.30
CA GLN A 154 -4.30 2.75 -7.48
C GLN A 154 -3.86 1.31 -7.73
N LEU A 155 -2.58 1.17 -8.03
CA LEU A 155 -1.91 -0.13 -8.00
C LEU A 155 -1.44 -0.40 -6.57
N ARG A 156 -2.27 -1.12 -5.80
CA ARG A 156 -2.02 -1.53 -4.40
C ARG A 156 -2.52 -2.95 -4.19
N GLU A 157 -1.72 -3.93 -4.61
CA GLU A 157 -2.06 -5.34 -4.38
C GLU A 157 -1.91 -5.70 -2.91
N ARG A 158 -2.93 -6.39 -2.40
CA ARG A 158 -3.01 -6.89 -1.03
C ARG A 158 -3.58 -8.29 -1.01
N VAL A 159 -3.19 -9.04 0.01
CA VAL A 159 -3.71 -10.37 0.29
C VAL A 159 -4.86 -10.19 1.26
N TYR A 160 -5.99 -10.83 0.95
CA TYR A 160 -7.14 -10.90 1.83
C TYR A 160 -7.40 -12.36 2.17
N ILE A 161 -7.60 -12.64 3.46
CA ILE A 161 -7.95 -13.96 3.97
C ILE A 161 -9.37 -13.83 4.51
N LEU A 162 -10.31 -14.39 3.77
CA LEU A 162 -11.73 -14.36 4.06
C LEU A 162 -12.11 -15.72 4.64
N GLY A 163 -12.88 -15.76 5.74
CA GLY A 163 -13.27 -17.02 6.33
C GLY A 163 -14.66 -17.01 6.92
N VAL A 164 -15.27 -18.19 6.91
CA VAL A 164 -16.57 -18.50 7.50
C VAL A 164 -16.37 -19.66 8.46
N ARG A 165 -16.99 -19.63 9.63
CA ARG A 165 -16.94 -20.76 10.57
C ARG A 165 -17.55 -22.01 9.89
N LYS A 166 -16.86 -23.16 9.95
CA LYS A 166 -17.25 -24.38 9.21
C LYS A 166 -18.65 -24.88 9.55
N GLU A 167 -19.10 -24.67 10.79
CA GLU A 167 -20.48 -24.96 11.23
C GLU A 167 -21.55 -24.21 10.41
N ILE A 168 -21.22 -23.02 9.91
CA ILE A 168 -22.11 -22.19 9.11
C ILE A 168 -22.01 -22.62 7.65
N TYR A 169 -20.77 -22.69 7.12
CA TYR A 169 -20.50 -23.06 5.73
C TYR A 169 -19.13 -23.73 5.57
N ASN A 170 -19.11 -24.95 5.05
CA ASN A 170 -17.91 -25.78 4.93
C ASN A 170 -17.53 -26.17 3.49
N GLU A 171 -18.23 -25.64 2.48
CA GLU A 171 -17.91 -25.87 1.06
C GLU A 171 -16.95 -24.82 0.52
N LEU A 172 -16.51 -24.95 -0.74
CA LEU A 172 -15.61 -23.96 -1.33
C LEU A 172 -16.24 -22.55 -1.32
N LEU A 173 -15.54 -21.57 -0.76
CA LEU A 173 -15.92 -20.16 -0.85
C LEU A 173 -15.62 -19.63 -2.27
N ASN A 174 -16.67 -19.23 -2.98
CA ASN A 174 -16.59 -18.58 -4.27
C ASN A 174 -16.52 -17.06 -4.10
N ILE A 175 -15.28 -16.53 -4.10
CA ILE A 175 -15.01 -15.10 -4.05
C ILE A 175 -14.44 -14.68 -5.39
N GLU A 176 -15.17 -13.82 -6.08
CA GLU A 176 -14.80 -13.33 -7.40
C GLU A 176 -13.96 -12.05 -7.29
N ILE A 177 -12.86 -12.01 -8.05
CA ILE A 177 -12.03 -10.82 -8.20
C ILE A 177 -12.18 -10.31 -9.64
N PRO A 178 -12.62 -9.06 -9.85
CA PRO A 178 -12.83 -8.54 -11.18
C PRO A 178 -11.53 -8.45 -11.96
N LYS A 179 -11.63 -8.72 -13.27
CA LYS A 179 -10.53 -8.46 -14.21
C LYS A 179 -10.37 -6.95 -14.37
N VAL A 180 -9.13 -6.53 -14.63
CA VAL A 180 -8.81 -5.12 -14.87
C VAL A 180 -9.55 -4.62 -16.11
N ASN A 181 -10.44 -3.65 -15.93
CA ASN A 181 -11.04 -2.95 -17.05
C ASN A 181 -10.13 -1.80 -17.50
N LYS A 182 -9.44 -1.98 -18.63
CA LYS A 182 -8.50 -1.00 -19.17
C LYS A 182 -9.16 0.34 -19.53
N SER A 183 -10.45 0.36 -19.87
CA SER A 183 -11.15 1.62 -20.20
C SER A 183 -11.36 2.52 -18.99
N LEU A 184 -11.44 1.96 -17.77
CA LEU A 184 -11.58 2.72 -16.52
C LEU A 184 -10.27 3.38 -16.05
N ILE A 185 -9.13 3.05 -16.66
CA ILE A 185 -7.78 3.43 -16.21
C ILE A 185 -7.17 4.54 -17.09
N ASN A 186 -7.81 4.89 -18.21
CA ASN A 186 -7.26 5.83 -19.20
C ASN A 186 -7.67 7.30 -19.00
N ASN A 187 -8.57 7.61 -18.08
CA ASN A 187 -9.01 8.98 -17.84
C ASN A 187 -8.30 9.58 -16.63
N TYR A 188 -7.52 10.63 -16.87
CA TYR A 188 -6.78 11.42 -15.87
C TYR A 188 -7.66 12.09 -14.79
N ASP A 189 -8.98 12.00 -14.93
CA ASP A 189 -9.96 12.62 -14.05
C ASP A 189 -10.66 11.55 -13.21
N PHE A 190 -9.98 11.11 -12.15
CA PHE A 190 -10.42 9.96 -11.37
C PHE A 190 -11.42 10.30 -10.26
N ASN A 191 -12.00 11.50 -10.22
CA ASN A 191 -12.72 12.05 -9.05
C ASN A 191 -11.89 11.98 -7.75
N ILE A 192 -10.59 11.70 -7.85
CA ILE A 192 -9.65 11.66 -6.73
C ILE A 192 -9.15 13.07 -6.46
N LEU A 193 -8.83 13.79 -7.53
CA LEU A 193 -8.27 15.12 -7.46
C LEU A 193 -9.35 16.14 -7.10
N ASP A 194 -8.98 17.13 -6.31
CA ASP A 194 -9.86 18.26 -6.06
C ASP A 194 -10.09 19.03 -7.36
N SER A 195 -11.36 19.31 -7.68
CA SER A 195 -11.77 20.13 -8.83
C SER A 195 -11.57 21.63 -8.58
N SER A 196 -11.34 22.02 -7.32
CA SER A 196 -11.11 23.39 -6.86
C SER A 196 -9.65 23.64 -6.47
N PHE A 197 -9.35 24.88 -6.07
CA PHE A 197 -8.03 25.33 -5.66
C PHE A 197 -7.42 24.42 -4.57
N VAL A 198 -6.28 23.82 -4.87
CA VAL A 198 -5.46 23.10 -3.89
C VAL A 198 -4.46 24.09 -3.29
N ASN A 199 -4.39 24.13 -1.96
CA ASN A 199 -3.51 25.03 -1.21
C ASN A 199 -2.05 24.95 -1.73
N ASP A 200 -1.42 26.11 -1.83
CA ASP A 200 -0.02 26.29 -2.23
C ASP A 200 0.96 25.48 -1.37
N ASP A 201 0.57 25.09 -0.14
CA ASP A 201 1.31 24.19 0.75
C ASP A 201 1.66 22.81 0.17
N TYR A 202 1.03 22.44 -0.95
CA TYR A 202 1.28 21.17 -1.66
C TYR A 202 2.07 21.34 -2.95
N LYS A 203 2.33 22.57 -3.41
CA LYS A 203 3.20 22.84 -4.55
C LYS A 203 4.61 22.31 -4.27
N ILE A 204 5.27 21.82 -5.31
CA ILE A 204 6.70 21.48 -5.21
C ILE A 204 7.51 22.75 -4.94
N SER A 205 8.62 22.60 -4.25
CA SER A 205 9.58 23.67 -4.02
C SER A 205 10.30 24.07 -5.32
N LYS A 206 10.88 25.28 -5.33
CA LYS A 206 11.72 25.74 -6.45
C LYS A 206 12.91 24.81 -6.73
N HIS A 207 13.48 24.21 -5.67
CA HIS A 207 14.58 23.24 -5.81
C HIS A 207 14.10 21.96 -6.49
N GLU A 208 12.97 21.40 -6.05
CA GLU A 208 12.38 20.21 -6.68
C GLU A 208 12.03 20.48 -8.15
N GLU A 209 11.43 21.63 -8.46
CA GLU A 209 11.15 22.02 -9.84
C GLU A 209 12.44 22.12 -10.68
N MET A 210 13.49 22.73 -10.14
CA MET A 210 14.80 22.79 -10.80
C MET A 210 15.36 21.39 -11.08
N VAL A 211 15.32 20.49 -10.08
CA VAL A 211 15.80 19.11 -10.21
C VAL A 211 14.99 18.35 -11.28
N LEU A 212 13.67 18.51 -11.31
CA LEU A 212 12.81 17.85 -12.29
C LEU A 212 12.99 18.40 -13.70
N ASN A 213 13.16 19.71 -13.86
CA ASN A 213 13.50 20.32 -15.16
C ASN A 213 14.85 19.81 -15.69
N CYS A 214 15.83 19.62 -14.81
CA CYS A 214 17.12 19.05 -15.17
C CYS A 214 16.99 17.63 -15.73
N TRP A 215 16.22 16.77 -15.07
CA TRP A 215 15.97 15.41 -15.54
C TRP A 215 15.05 15.34 -16.77
N ASP A 216 14.11 16.28 -16.92
CA ASP A 216 13.26 16.39 -18.10
C ASP A 216 14.05 16.78 -19.34
N GLU A 217 14.98 17.73 -19.22
CA GLU A 217 15.94 18.03 -20.26
C GLU A 217 16.82 16.83 -20.61
N PHE A 218 17.32 16.11 -19.59
CA PHE A 218 18.13 14.90 -19.81
C PHE A 218 17.37 13.87 -20.64
N TYR A 219 16.15 13.50 -20.22
CA TYR A 219 15.33 12.50 -20.91
C TYR A 219 15.02 12.91 -22.36
N ASN A 220 14.74 14.19 -22.60
CA ASN A 220 14.44 14.69 -23.93
C ASN A 220 15.66 14.68 -24.85
N GLY A 221 16.86 14.95 -24.34
CA GLY A 221 18.06 15.05 -25.17
C GLY A 221 18.83 13.74 -25.41
N ILE A 222 18.58 12.67 -24.65
CA ILE A 222 19.14 11.34 -24.95
C ILE A 222 18.42 10.65 -26.12
N LYS A 223 19.11 9.75 -26.81
CA LYS A 223 18.57 8.96 -27.93
C LYS A 223 17.60 7.87 -27.47
N GLU A 224 17.90 7.21 -26.35
CA GLU A 224 17.14 6.09 -25.82
C GLU A 224 15.87 6.59 -25.09
N LYS A 225 14.67 6.22 -25.59
CA LYS A 225 13.38 6.61 -24.97
C LYS A 225 12.77 5.56 -24.06
N VAL A 226 13.28 4.33 -24.09
CA VAL A 226 12.92 3.25 -23.17
C VAL A 226 14.11 2.92 -22.27
N LEU A 227 14.09 3.43 -21.05
CA LEU A 227 15.13 3.18 -20.06
C LEU A 227 14.70 2.02 -19.15
N GLY A 228 15.25 0.83 -19.39
CA GLY A 228 14.95 -0.39 -18.61
C GLY A 228 15.81 -0.57 -17.35
N PHE A 229 16.45 0.49 -16.84
CA PHE A 229 17.37 0.45 -15.70
C PHE A 229 17.48 1.84 -15.05
N PRO A 230 17.86 1.92 -13.76
CA PRO A 230 18.06 3.20 -13.10
C PRO A 230 19.32 3.90 -13.65
N ILE A 231 19.19 5.19 -13.88
CA ILE A 231 20.28 6.07 -14.29
C ILE A 231 21.06 6.53 -13.06
N TRP A 232 22.36 6.31 -13.07
CA TRP A 232 23.29 6.73 -12.01
C TRP A 232 24.35 7.63 -12.62
N VAL A 233 24.27 8.94 -12.37
CA VAL A 233 25.22 9.91 -12.92
C VAL A 233 26.66 9.60 -12.53
N SER A 234 26.88 8.98 -11.36
CA SER A 234 28.20 8.54 -10.90
C SER A 234 28.90 7.56 -11.84
N GLU A 235 28.18 6.87 -12.72
CA GLU A 235 28.75 5.91 -13.66
C GLU A 235 29.08 6.48 -15.03
N PHE A 236 28.67 7.72 -15.36
CA PHE A 236 28.88 8.29 -16.70
C PHE A 236 30.36 8.36 -17.09
N THR A 237 31.21 8.87 -16.19
CA THR A 237 32.66 8.99 -16.44
C THR A 237 33.49 8.03 -15.60
N SER A 238 32.85 6.99 -15.02
CA SER A 238 33.53 6.05 -14.13
C SER A 238 34.32 5.01 -14.91
N ASN A 239 35.59 4.86 -14.54
CA ASN A 239 36.47 3.79 -15.02
C ASN A 239 36.74 2.73 -13.93
N SER A 240 35.98 2.73 -12.83
CA SER A 240 36.17 1.77 -11.75
C SER A 240 35.92 0.33 -12.21
N SER A 241 36.75 -0.61 -11.73
CA SER A 241 36.56 -2.05 -11.95
C SER A 241 35.21 -2.52 -11.39
N LEU A 242 34.59 -3.48 -12.10
CA LEU A 242 33.31 -4.09 -11.74
C LEU A 242 33.46 -5.51 -11.20
N ASP A 243 34.68 -6.04 -11.13
CA ASP A 243 34.96 -7.48 -10.92
C ASP A 243 34.46 -7.98 -9.55
N ASN A 244 34.45 -7.09 -8.56
CA ASN A 244 34.02 -7.40 -7.19
C ASN A 244 32.55 -7.07 -6.90
N LEU A 245 31.76 -6.68 -7.91
CA LEU A 245 30.34 -6.33 -7.74
C LEU A 245 29.42 -7.53 -8.02
N PRO A 246 28.27 -7.63 -7.32
CA PRO A 246 27.22 -8.56 -7.72
C PRO A 246 26.83 -8.34 -9.19
N LYS A 247 26.59 -9.43 -9.93
CA LYS A 247 26.30 -9.42 -11.38
C LYS A 247 25.25 -8.39 -11.79
N TRP A 248 24.16 -8.28 -11.02
CA TRP A 248 23.08 -7.33 -11.29
C TRP A 248 23.55 -5.86 -11.19
N LYS A 249 24.44 -5.54 -10.24
CA LYS A 249 24.94 -4.18 -10.02
C LYS A 249 25.96 -3.81 -11.09
N ALA A 250 26.88 -4.73 -11.41
CA ALA A 250 27.82 -4.58 -12.51
C ALA A 250 27.09 -4.31 -13.84
N ASN A 251 25.99 -5.03 -14.11
CA ASN A 251 25.14 -4.81 -15.28
C ASN A 251 24.55 -3.38 -15.32
N PHE A 252 24.05 -2.85 -14.20
CA PHE A 252 23.58 -1.46 -14.16
C PHE A 252 24.70 -0.44 -14.38
N CYS A 253 25.90 -0.66 -13.84
CA CYS A 253 27.05 0.21 -14.12
C CYS A 253 27.39 0.22 -15.62
N LEU A 254 27.48 -0.95 -16.26
CA LEU A 254 27.74 -1.07 -17.70
C LEU A 254 26.67 -0.37 -18.55
N LYS A 255 25.39 -0.58 -18.23
CA LYS A 255 24.29 0.07 -18.94
C LYS A 255 24.35 1.60 -18.84
N ASN A 256 24.72 2.14 -17.68
CA ASN A 256 24.90 3.58 -17.50
C ASN A 256 26.10 4.14 -18.28
N ARG A 257 27.25 3.44 -18.26
CA ARG A 257 28.43 3.82 -19.05
C ARG A 257 28.12 3.82 -20.54
N ASN A 258 27.43 2.80 -21.03
CA ASN A 258 27.01 2.72 -22.43
C ASN A 258 26.02 3.83 -22.81
N LEU A 259 25.03 4.11 -21.96
CA LEU A 259 24.11 5.23 -22.17
C LEU A 259 24.87 6.55 -22.28
N TYR A 260 25.86 6.76 -21.41
CA TYR A 260 26.72 7.94 -21.47
C TYR A 260 27.49 8.01 -22.79
N LEU A 261 28.19 6.95 -23.17
CA LEU A 261 28.99 6.91 -24.40
C LEU A 261 28.15 7.20 -25.65
N ASN A 262 26.94 6.62 -25.73
CA ASN A 262 26.02 6.82 -26.85
C ASN A 262 25.53 8.27 -27.00
N ASN A 263 25.50 9.02 -25.90
CA ASN A 263 24.96 10.36 -25.79
C ASN A 263 25.99 11.40 -25.31
N LYS A 264 27.29 11.07 -25.40
CA LYS A 264 28.38 11.80 -24.73
C LYS A 264 28.33 13.30 -25.00
N THR A 265 28.21 13.70 -26.27
CA THR A 265 28.17 15.12 -26.68
C THR A 265 27.01 15.88 -26.03
N PHE A 266 25.85 15.24 -25.90
CA PHE A 266 24.70 15.84 -25.22
C PHE A 266 24.91 15.86 -23.70
N ILE A 267 25.26 14.72 -23.10
CA ILE A 267 25.39 14.59 -21.64
C ILE A 267 26.49 15.48 -21.09
N ASP A 268 27.62 15.64 -21.78
CA ASP A 268 28.68 16.57 -21.36
C ASP A 268 28.19 18.03 -21.32
N LYS A 269 27.44 18.46 -22.34
CA LYS A 269 26.83 19.79 -22.38
C LYS A 269 25.79 19.97 -21.28
N TRP A 270 24.95 18.95 -21.07
CA TRP A 270 23.93 18.93 -20.02
C TRP A 270 24.58 19.00 -18.62
N LEU A 271 25.60 18.19 -18.34
CA LEU A 271 26.34 18.24 -17.08
C LEU A 271 26.94 19.62 -16.84
N LYS A 272 27.61 20.22 -17.84
CA LYS A 272 28.17 21.57 -17.72
C LYS A 272 27.09 22.62 -17.44
N LYS A 273 25.96 22.57 -18.15
CA LYS A 273 24.82 23.49 -17.96
C LYS A 273 24.29 23.42 -16.52
N TRP A 274 24.17 22.22 -15.96
CA TRP A 274 23.66 21.99 -14.62
C TRP A 274 24.74 21.94 -13.54
N ASN A 275 25.89 22.59 -13.78
CA ASN A 275 27.04 22.67 -12.87
C ASN A 275 27.45 21.30 -12.28
N TYR A 276 27.53 20.28 -13.14
CA TYR A 276 27.85 18.89 -12.80
C TYR A 276 27.02 18.33 -11.64
N LEU A 277 25.78 18.82 -11.50
CA LEU A 277 24.85 18.48 -10.43
C LEU A 277 25.43 18.69 -9.02
N GLN A 278 26.33 19.65 -8.83
CA GLN A 278 26.93 19.93 -7.52
C GLN A 278 25.88 20.33 -6.48
N ASN A 279 24.81 21.00 -6.91
CA ASN A 279 23.69 21.43 -6.05
C ASN A 279 22.68 20.30 -5.76
N PHE A 280 22.91 19.09 -6.28
CA PHE A 280 22.02 17.95 -6.12
C PHE A 280 22.56 17.04 -5.03
N ASN A 281 21.69 16.48 -4.20
CA ASN A 281 22.07 15.42 -3.26
C ASN A 281 22.27 14.07 -4.00
N ASN A 282 22.81 13.08 -3.30
CA ASN A 282 23.14 11.77 -3.88
C ASN A 282 21.93 11.00 -4.45
N THR A 283 20.74 11.27 -3.92
CA THR A 283 19.51 10.65 -4.36
C THR A 283 18.96 11.34 -5.60
N GLU A 284 19.02 12.67 -5.66
CA GLU A 284 18.61 13.48 -6.82
C GLU A 284 19.49 13.22 -8.06
N LYS A 285 20.71 12.70 -7.87
CA LYS A 285 21.61 12.24 -8.96
C LYS A 285 21.25 10.87 -9.53
N LYS A 286 20.12 10.28 -9.11
CA LYS A 286 19.63 8.99 -9.60
C LYS A 286 18.23 9.15 -10.17
N PHE A 287 18.00 8.56 -11.34
CA PHE A 287 16.74 8.70 -12.06
C PHE A 287 16.22 7.36 -12.57
N GLU A 288 14.91 7.17 -12.56
CA GLU A 288 14.27 5.94 -13.01
C GLU A 288 13.01 6.24 -13.81
N TRP A 289 13.09 6.01 -15.12
CA TRP A 289 11.97 6.18 -16.03
C TRP A 289 11.17 4.89 -16.18
N GLN A 290 9.95 4.87 -15.64
CA GLN A 290 9.02 3.74 -15.75
C GLN A 290 7.77 4.10 -16.58
N ALA A 291 7.87 5.13 -17.42
CA ALA A 291 6.75 5.55 -18.25
C ALA A 291 6.77 4.93 -19.66
N GLY A 292 7.90 4.37 -20.11
CA GLY A 292 8.05 3.88 -21.48
C GLY A 292 7.90 5.03 -22.47
N GLU A 293 7.26 4.80 -23.61
CA GLU A 293 7.03 5.84 -24.64
C GLU A 293 5.67 6.54 -24.51
N HIS A 294 4.94 6.29 -23.43
CA HIS A 294 3.57 6.80 -23.26
C HIS A 294 3.49 8.30 -22.95
N ILE A 295 4.59 8.87 -22.48
CA ILE A 295 4.74 10.29 -22.19
C ILE A 295 6.11 10.73 -22.69
N THR A 296 6.24 12.01 -23.03
CA THR A 296 7.49 12.59 -23.52
C THR A 296 8.13 13.54 -22.51
N SER A 297 7.36 14.02 -21.54
CA SER A 297 7.87 14.81 -20.43
C SER A 297 7.63 14.12 -19.09
N LEU A 298 8.53 14.37 -18.13
CA LEU A 298 8.32 14.03 -16.72
C LEU A 298 7.05 14.68 -16.17
N TRP A 299 6.72 15.88 -16.67
CA TRP A 299 5.55 16.65 -16.25
C TRP A 299 4.22 16.00 -16.67
N ASP A 300 4.24 15.06 -17.61
CA ASP A 300 3.04 14.29 -17.94
C ASP A 300 2.85 13.07 -17.02
N GLY A 301 3.83 12.76 -16.16
CA GLY A 301 3.84 11.57 -15.33
C GLY A 301 3.46 11.77 -13.86
N PHE A 302 3.41 10.65 -13.15
CA PHE A 302 3.47 10.64 -11.68
C PHE A 302 4.92 10.52 -11.24
N ILE A 303 5.38 11.49 -10.45
CA ILE A 303 6.79 11.64 -10.06
C ILE A 303 6.92 11.32 -8.57
N GLN A 304 8.00 10.63 -8.18
CA GLN A 304 8.28 10.30 -6.79
C GLN A 304 9.76 10.47 -6.47
N PHE A 305 10.05 11.31 -5.47
CA PHE A 305 11.36 11.31 -4.81
C PHE A 305 11.44 10.12 -3.86
N ARG A 306 12.44 9.26 -4.04
CA ARG A 306 12.65 8.04 -3.24
C ARG A 306 14.11 7.98 -2.82
N PRO A 307 14.49 7.32 -1.72
CA PRO A 307 15.91 7.13 -1.35
C PRO A 307 16.77 6.55 -2.48
N SER A 308 16.17 5.73 -3.34
CA SER A 308 16.82 5.10 -4.51
C SER A 308 16.98 6.02 -5.73
N GLY A 309 16.30 7.17 -5.76
CA GLY A 309 16.28 8.09 -6.90
C GLY A 309 14.91 8.68 -7.19
N ILE A 310 14.86 9.55 -8.19
CA ILE A 310 13.64 10.14 -8.72
C ILE A 310 13.02 9.17 -9.71
N ARG A 311 11.79 8.73 -9.42
CA ARG A 311 11.06 7.79 -10.28
C ARG A 311 9.90 8.50 -10.96
N VAL A 312 9.74 8.25 -12.26
CA VAL A 312 8.62 8.75 -13.05
C VAL A 312 7.83 7.57 -13.60
N LYS A 313 6.51 7.58 -13.39
CA LYS A 313 5.59 6.54 -13.86
C LYS A 313 4.55 7.14 -14.78
N ARG A 314 3.93 6.26 -15.59
CA ARG A 314 2.74 6.61 -16.36
C ARG A 314 1.65 7.17 -15.44
N PRO A 315 0.90 8.17 -15.88
CA PRO A 315 -0.14 8.85 -15.09
C PRO A 315 -1.49 8.10 -15.12
N ASN A 316 -1.46 6.77 -15.22
CA ASN A 316 -2.65 5.94 -15.32
C ASN A 316 -3.06 5.32 -13.97
N LEU A 317 -2.08 4.93 -13.16
CA LEU A 317 -2.29 4.31 -11.86
C LEU A 317 -1.33 4.92 -10.84
N PHE A 318 -1.89 5.50 -9.80
CA PHE A 318 -1.12 5.92 -8.66
C PHE A 318 -0.40 4.70 -8.05
N PRO A 319 0.89 4.84 -7.70
CA PRO A 319 1.61 3.79 -7.01
C PRO A 319 1.04 3.56 -5.61
N THR A 320 1.37 2.41 -5.01
CA THR A 320 1.06 2.13 -3.60
C THR A 320 1.64 3.23 -2.71
N LEU A 321 0.77 3.82 -1.87
CA LEU A 321 1.20 4.70 -0.79
C LEU A 321 1.79 3.86 0.36
N VAL A 322 2.96 4.25 0.86
CA VAL A 322 3.66 3.57 1.96
C VAL A 322 3.78 4.53 3.14
N ALA A 323 3.89 3.98 4.36
CA ALA A 323 4.02 4.75 5.61
C ALA A 323 5.21 5.73 5.60
N MET A 324 6.30 5.36 4.92
CA MET A 324 7.41 6.25 4.59
C MET A 324 7.02 7.12 3.40
N VAL A 325 6.24 8.16 3.69
CA VAL A 325 5.67 9.21 2.83
C VAL A 325 6.46 9.46 1.52
N GLN A 326 6.16 8.67 0.48
CA GLN A 326 6.59 8.91 -0.92
C GLN A 326 5.40 9.37 -1.74
N ILE A 327 4.82 10.50 -1.34
CA ILE A 327 3.61 11.03 -1.98
C ILE A 327 3.93 11.35 -3.43
N PRO A 328 3.15 10.81 -4.38
CA PRO A 328 3.29 11.17 -5.79
C PRO A 328 3.08 12.66 -6.01
N ILE A 329 3.97 13.26 -6.78
CA ILE A 329 3.76 14.54 -7.44
C ILE A 329 2.99 14.26 -8.72
N ILE A 330 1.95 15.05 -8.97
CA ILE A 330 1.26 15.06 -10.25
C ILE A 330 1.98 16.07 -11.12
N GLY A 331 2.77 15.59 -12.09
CA GLY A 331 3.65 16.44 -12.88
C GLY A 331 2.91 17.64 -13.50
N LYS A 332 1.72 17.39 -14.08
CA LYS A 332 0.90 18.39 -14.75
C LYS A 332 0.55 19.58 -13.85
N TYR A 333 0.37 19.33 -12.57
CA TYR A 333 -0.02 20.34 -11.58
C TYR A 333 1.14 20.80 -10.70
N LYS A 334 2.35 20.23 -10.88
CA LYS A 334 3.56 20.55 -10.11
C LYS A 334 3.32 20.58 -8.59
N ARG A 335 2.57 19.60 -8.08
CA ARG A 335 2.22 19.49 -6.66
C ARG A 335 2.09 18.05 -6.21
N TYR A 336 2.24 17.84 -4.92
CA TYR A 336 1.88 16.59 -4.26
C TYR A 336 0.36 16.41 -4.20
N LEU A 337 -0.08 15.16 -4.06
CA LEU A 337 -1.46 14.87 -3.65
C LEU A 337 -1.72 15.44 -2.26
N SER A 338 -2.88 16.07 -2.06
CA SER A 338 -3.33 16.52 -0.73
C SER A 338 -3.76 15.32 0.14
N PRO A 339 -3.83 15.46 1.48
CA PRO A 339 -4.36 14.41 2.35
C PRO A 339 -5.80 13.98 1.99
N ARG A 340 -6.63 14.91 1.50
CA ARG A 340 -7.99 14.60 1.02
C ARG A 340 -7.96 13.74 -0.23
N GLU A 341 -7.15 14.09 -1.22
CA GLU A 341 -7.01 13.30 -2.45
C GLU A 341 -6.44 11.90 -2.13
N VAL A 342 -5.51 11.81 -1.19
CA VAL A 342 -5.00 10.54 -0.66
C VAL A 342 -6.10 9.73 0.04
N ALA A 343 -6.97 10.38 0.82
CA ALA A 343 -8.12 9.73 1.47
C ALA A 343 -9.07 9.11 0.45
N ARG A 344 -9.42 9.86 -0.61
CA ARG A 344 -10.24 9.37 -1.73
C ARG A 344 -9.56 8.21 -2.46
N LEU A 345 -8.24 8.25 -2.60
CA LEU A 345 -7.47 7.14 -3.21
C LEU A 345 -7.53 5.86 -2.35
N GLN A 346 -7.68 5.98 -1.03
CA GLN A 346 -7.99 4.87 -0.13
C GLN A 346 -9.50 4.59 0.01
N SER A 347 -10.33 5.29 -0.77
CA SER A 347 -11.79 5.18 -0.80
C SER A 347 -12.50 5.64 0.49
N PHE A 348 -11.88 6.49 1.30
CA PHE A 348 -12.58 7.17 2.40
C PHE A 348 -13.51 8.27 1.86
N PRO A 349 -14.67 8.50 2.48
CA PRO A 349 -15.61 9.54 2.05
C PRO A 349 -15.07 10.95 2.34
N ASP A 350 -15.63 11.95 1.66
CA ASP A 350 -15.25 13.37 1.88
C ASP A 350 -15.61 13.88 3.28
N SER A 351 -16.56 13.23 3.96
CA SER A 351 -16.89 13.50 5.36
C SER A 351 -15.84 12.97 6.35
N PHE A 352 -14.96 12.06 5.94
CA PHE A 352 -13.89 11.56 6.81
C PHE A 352 -12.90 12.68 7.10
N ILE A 353 -12.59 12.94 8.36
CA ILE A 353 -11.70 14.02 8.80
C ILE A 353 -10.26 13.48 8.90
N PRO A 354 -9.33 13.87 8.00
CA PRO A 354 -7.93 13.48 8.11
C PRO A 354 -7.25 14.14 9.31
N ASN A 355 -6.13 13.58 9.76
CA ASN A 355 -5.32 14.22 10.78
C ASN A 355 -4.87 15.62 10.32
N ALA A 356 -4.95 16.61 11.22
CA ALA A 356 -4.56 17.99 10.92
C ALA A 356 -3.08 18.11 10.53
N ASN A 357 -2.22 17.24 11.06
CA ASN A 357 -0.83 17.15 10.62
C ASN A 357 -0.75 16.32 9.32
N LYS A 358 -0.41 16.97 8.20
CA LYS A 358 -0.35 16.33 6.87
C LYS A 358 0.58 15.11 6.84
N TYR A 359 1.71 15.13 7.56
CA TYR A 359 2.64 14.00 7.59
C TYR A 359 2.04 12.80 8.30
N GLN A 360 1.31 13.01 9.40
CA GLN A 360 0.58 11.95 10.07
C GLN A 360 -0.57 11.44 9.21
N ALA A 361 -1.33 12.31 8.55
CA ALA A 361 -2.38 11.91 7.63
C ALA A 361 -1.84 11.00 6.51
N TYR A 362 -0.73 11.37 5.87
CA TYR A 362 -0.10 10.53 4.84
C TYR A 362 0.36 9.17 5.36
N LYS A 363 1.00 9.13 6.55
CA LYS A 363 1.40 7.88 7.21
C LYS A 363 0.18 6.98 7.45
N GLN A 364 -0.89 7.56 8.01
CA GLN A 364 -2.14 6.87 8.34
C GLN A 364 -2.82 6.28 7.09
N PHE A 365 -2.98 7.06 6.02
CA PHE A 365 -3.55 6.54 4.78
C PHE A 365 -2.64 5.54 4.06
N GLY A 366 -1.31 5.64 4.21
CA GLY A 366 -0.38 4.63 3.72
C GLY A 366 -0.57 3.27 4.38
N ASN A 367 -0.91 3.27 5.69
CA ASN A 367 -1.17 2.08 6.50
C ASN A 367 -2.61 1.56 6.39
N ALA A 368 -3.57 2.41 6.04
CA ALA A 368 -4.97 2.02 5.91
C ALA A 368 -5.18 0.93 4.84
N VAL A 369 -6.22 0.13 5.06
CA VAL A 369 -6.82 -0.71 4.01
C VAL A 369 -7.67 0.15 3.08
N ASN A 370 -7.84 -0.28 1.83
CA ASN A 370 -8.73 0.42 0.91
C ASN A 370 -10.19 0.05 1.22
N VAL A 371 -11.01 1.05 1.58
CA VAL A 371 -12.39 0.87 2.04
C VAL A 371 -13.25 0.12 1.01
N LYS A 372 -13.11 0.47 -0.28
CA LYS A 372 -13.94 -0.13 -1.35
C LYS A 372 -13.55 -1.59 -1.62
N CYS A 373 -12.27 -1.94 -1.50
CA CYS A 373 -11.84 -3.35 -1.59
C CYS A 373 -12.42 -4.17 -0.44
N ILE A 374 -12.33 -3.67 0.81
CA ILE A 374 -12.90 -4.37 1.97
C ILE A 374 -14.40 -4.55 1.82
N LYS A 375 -15.13 -3.49 1.45
CA LYS A 375 -16.57 -3.56 1.22
C LYS A 375 -16.93 -4.61 0.18
N PHE A 376 -16.25 -4.57 -0.98
CA PHE A 376 -16.50 -5.51 -2.08
C PHE A 376 -16.30 -6.98 -1.67
N LEU A 377 -15.26 -7.27 -0.88
CA LEU A 377 -14.99 -8.62 -0.40
C LEU A 377 -15.94 -9.04 0.73
N ALA A 378 -16.24 -8.13 1.66
CA ALA A 378 -17.18 -8.35 2.75
C ALA A 378 -18.61 -8.61 2.22
N GLU A 379 -19.05 -7.89 1.18
CA GLU A 379 -20.33 -8.13 0.51
C GLU A 379 -20.48 -9.56 -0.02
N GLN A 380 -19.40 -10.14 -0.53
CA GLN A 380 -19.40 -11.52 -1.01
C GLN A 380 -19.34 -12.53 0.16
N LEU A 381 -18.49 -12.27 1.15
CA LEU A 381 -18.33 -13.15 2.31
C LEU A 381 -19.60 -13.26 3.15
N LEU A 382 -20.27 -12.14 3.41
CA LEU A 382 -21.44 -12.11 4.28
C LEU A 382 -22.69 -12.75 3.65
N LYS A 383 -22.67 -13.08 2.35
CA LYS A 383 -23.74 -13.87 1.70
C LYS A 383 -23.81 -15.30 2.23
N TYR A 384 -22.73 -15.79 2.84
CA TYR A 384 -22.68 -17.13 3.44
C TYR A 384 -23.33 -17.21 4.83
N ASP A 385 -23.85 -16.10 5.38
CA ASP A 385 -24.74 -16.17 6.55
C ASP A 385 -26.06 -16.76 6.07
N LYS A 386 -26.24 -18.08 6.30
CA LYS A 386 -27.45 -18.81 5.90
C LYS A 386 -28.67 -18.04 6.39
N LYS A 387 -29.54 -17.65 5.46
CA LYS A 387 -30.89 -17.20 5.78
C LYS A 387 -31.64 -18.42 6.32
N GLU A 388 -31.82 -18.47 7.63
CA GLU A 388 -33.03 -19.09 8.18
C GLU A 388 -34.24 -18.24 7.80
#